data_AF-A0A433D9I4-F1
#
_entry.id   AF-A0A433D9I4-F1
#
_cell.length_a   1.000
_cell.length_b   1.000
_cell.length_c   1.000
_cell.angle_alpha   90.00
_cell.angle_beta   90.00
_cell.angle_gamma   90.00
#
_symmetry.space_group_name_H-M   'P 1'
#
loop_
_entity.id
_entity.type
_entity.pdbx_description
1 polymer ?
#
loop_
_entity_poly.entity_id
_entity_poly.type
_entity_poly.pdbx_seq_one_letter_code
_entity_poly.pdbx_strand_id
1 'polypeptide(L)'
;MITMPTPQAKTFISIFLIIAALTNVAWAVTGDKWCNNYMCVIVAVEDDGTANIQVQGSSSVGWLGFGVGTSMLTGDLTVMWANSDNTYTLSRRKASSYVMPQPISNQTALKLDSTATGLISGKLQIAFTRPQVLSESSVNSEATSFLWAFSSTKPSGTSYDATIQQHDTSGSFKLDLTKSTTGTNSTNTTQSFDSSKVGLSDYDKMVYSHAVVMFVAWCILTPLAIFIARFGRNLSRWVRIHYSIQVFGTGTLVVAGFTLGYIQSRGSHLKTNHQIVGVAIFIATFLQIFLGYIIHHLFNPNRTHRPVRNWVHRFFGPLILILAFVQIPLGFGDYNCDMAVYIFYYAWLGLLGLIFIVLTIRQFWIERNSTKSEMF
;
A
#
# COMPACT_ATOMS: atom_id res chain seq x y z
N MET A 1 -20.06 60.49 88.86
CA MET A 1 -19.47 60.24 87.52
C MET A 1 -20.07 58.93 87.03
N ILE A 2 -21.13 58.89 86.20
CA ILE A 2 -21.25 59.36 84.80
C ILE A 2 -20.13 58.69 83.98
N THR A 3 -20.33 57.69 83.11
CA THR A 3 -21.12 57.67 81.84
C THR A 3 -21.38 56.23 81.33
N MET A 4 -22.66 55.85 81.13
CA MET A 4 -23.39 55.57 79.84
C MET A 4 -22.66 54.89 78.62
N PRO A 5 -23.39 54.23 77.67
CA PRO A 5 -23.27 52.79 77.33
C PRO A 5 -23.11 52.44 75.82
N THR A 6 -23.31 51.15 75.45
CA THR A 6 -23.72 50.54 74.13
C THR A 6 -22.64 49.96 73.17
N PRO A 7 -22.99 49.10 72.16
CA PRO A 7 -23.74 47.82 72.21
C PRO A 7 -23.23 46.72 71.19
N GLN A 8 -23.99 45.61 71.08
CA GLN A 8 -24.08 44.64 69.95
C GLN A 8 -22.93 43.59 69.79
N ALA A 9 -23.14 42.34 69.36
CA ALA A 9 -24.22 41.74 68.57
C ALA A 9 -24.46 40.26 68.93
N LYS A 10 -25.72 39.83 68.77
CA LYS A 10 -26.16 38.42 68.75
C LYS A 10 -25.79 37.83 67.39
N THR A 11 -25.21 36.64 67.34
CA THR A 11 -25.09 35.88 66.08
C THR A 11 -25.84 34.55 66.24
N PHE A 12 -27.00 34.51 65.59
CA PHE A 12 -27.76 33.29 65.32
C PHE A 12 -26.94 32.39 64.40
N ILE A 13 -26.68 31.14 64.81
CA ILE A 13 -26.25 30.09 63.90
C ILE A 13 -27.53 29.50 63.30
N SER A 14 -27.95 30.08 62.17
CA SER A 14 -29.05 29.54 61.36
C SER A 14 -28.59 28.28 60.64
N ILE A 15 -29.34 27.20 60.89
CA ILE A 15 -29.37 25.96 60.12
C ILE A 15 -29.84 26.31 58.70
N PHE A 16 -28.98 26.13 57.70
CA PHE A 16 -29.40 26.04 56.31
C PHE A 16 -29.05 24.64 55.78
N LEU A 17 -30.08 23.80 55.75
CA LEU A 17 -30.19 22.66 54.85
C LEU A 17 -30.20 23.19 53.41
N ILE A 18 -29.13 22.92 52.66
CA ILE A 18 -29.18 23.00 51.19
C ILE A 18 -29.27 21.56 50.67
N ILE A 19 -30.48 21.22 50.22
CA ILE A 19 -30.77 20.03 49.44
C ILE A 19 -30.12 20.24 48.07
N ALA A 20 -28.97 19.63 47.82
CA ALA A 20 -28.44 19.48 46.47
C ALA A 20 -29.16 18.30 45.80
N ALA A 21 -30.25 18.58 45.10
CA ALA A 21 -30.82 17.64 44.14
C ALA A 21 -29.83 17.51 42.97
N LEU A 22 -28.99 16.48 42.99
CA LEU A 22 -28.21 16.05 41.83
C LEU A 22 -29.18 15.44 40.82
N THR A 23 -29.66 16.24 39.86
CA THR A 23 -30.17 15.70 38.62
C THR A 23 -28.98 15.19 37.83
N ASN A 24 -28.68 13.91 37.95
CA ASN A 24 -27.87 13.20 36.96
C ASN A 24 -28.68 13.17 35.66
N VAL A 25 -28.58 14.22 34.85
CA VAL A 25 -28.89 14.11 33.42
C VAL A 25 -27.78 13.24 32.86
N ALA A 26 -28.02 11.94 32.80
CA ALA A 26 -27.17 11.04 32.04
C ALA A 26 -27.30 11.46 30.57
N TRP A 27 -26.27 12.11 30.03
CA TRP A 27 -26.13 12.29 28.60
C TRP A 27 -26.13 10.89 27.97
N ALA A 28 -27.06 10.63 27.06
CA ALA A 28 -27.16 9.33 26.42
C ALA A 28 -26.08 9.26 25.33
N VAL A 29 -24.86 8.92 25.72
CA VAL A 29 -23.78 8.66 24.78
C VAL A 29 -24.12 7.41 23.96
N THR A 30 -24.20 7.52 22.65
CA THR A 30 -24.31 6.37 21.74
C THR A 30 -23.00 6.17 20.99
N GLY A 31 -22.73 4.96 20.51
CA GLY A 31 -21.43 4.65 19.93
C GLY A 31 -21.15 3.17 19.81
N ASP A 32 -20.06 2.85 19.15
CA ASP A 32 -19.66 1.48 18.85
C ASP A 32 -18.14 1.37 18.77
N LYS A 33 -17.65 0.13 18.75
CA LYS A 33 -16.22 -0.15 18.65
C LYS A 33 -15.92 -1.20 17.60
N TRP A 34 -14.75 -1.07 17.01
CA TRP A 34 -14.21 -2.06 16.09
C TRP A 34 -12.74 -2.30 16.40
N CYS A 35 -12.31 -3.55 16.30
CA CYS A 35 -10.94 -3.96 16.60
C CYS A 35 -10.46 -4.99 15.60
N ASN A 36 -9.16 -4.93 15.31
CA ASN A 36 -8.42 -6.00 14.66
C ASN A 36 -7.07 -6.21 15.37
N ASN A 37 -6.19 -7.01 14.77
CA ASN A 37 -4.87 -7.31 15.34
C ASN A 37 -3.92 -6.11 15.45
N TYR A 38 -4.22 -4.98 14.79
CA TYR A 38 -3.34 -3.82 14.68
C TYR A 38 -3.84 -2.61 15.47
N MET A 39 -5.16 -2.39 15.48
CA MET A 39 -5.76 -1.26 16.17
C MET A 39 -7.22 -1.52 16.57
N CYS A 40 -7.64 -0.79 17.60
CA CYS A 40 -9.03 -0.64 17.98
C CYS A 40 -9.46 0.82 17.79
N VAL A 41 -10.68 1.02 17.33
CA VAL A 41 -11.31 2.33 17.22
C VAL A 41 -12.63 2.29 17.98
N ILE A 42 -12.80 3.26 18.86
CA ILE A 42 -14.05 3.49 19.61
C ILE A 42 -14.54 4.86 19.18
N VAL A 43 -15.80 4.94 18.76
CA VAL A 43 -16.45 6.21 18.41
C VAL A 43 -17.71 6.33 19.23
N ALA A 44 -17.81 7.43 19.97
CA ALA A 44 -18.97 7.82 20.74
C ALA A 44 -19.47 9.19 20.24
N VAL A 45 -20.78 9.34 20.12
CA VAL A 45 -21.45 10.57 19.69
C VAL A 45 -22.30 11.08 20.86
N GLU A 46 -22.22 12.39 21.05
CA GLU A 46 -22.83 13.12 22.16
C GLU A 46 -24.02 13.96 21.65
N ASP A 47 -25.03 14.19 22.48
CA ASP A 47 -26.19 15.02 22.09
C ASP A 47 -25.81 16.49 21.83
N ASP A 48 -24.65 16.93 22.32
CA ASP A 48 -24.13 18.29 22.12
C ASP A 48 -23.51 18.54 20.73
N GLY A 49 -23.54 17.53 19.85
CA GLY A 49 -22.97 17.59 18.50
C GLY A 49 -21.49 17.26 18.44
N THR A 50 -20.88 16.78 19.53
CA THR A 50 -19.50 16.30 19.59
C THR A 50 -19.42 14.80 19.32
N ALA A 51 -18.31 14.35 18.75
CA ALA A 51 -17.94 12.95 18.67
C ALA A 51 -16.59 12.73 19.37
N ASN A 52 -16.56 11.79 20.30
CA ASN A 52 -15.40 11.32 21.04
C ASN A 52 -14.81 10.10 20.31
N ILE A 53 -13.54 10.17 19.94
CA ILE A 53 -12.84 9.12 19.20
C ILE A 53 -11.63 8.66 20.00
N GLN A 54 -11.52 7.35 20.20
CA GLN A 54 -10.34 6.73 20.80
C GLN A 54 -9.76 5.73 19.83
N VAL A 55 -8.48 5.89 19.51
CA VAL A 55 -7.73 4.96 18.67
C VAL A 55 -6.65 4.33 19.51
N GLN A 56 -6.67 3.00 19.61
CA GLN A 56 -5.67 2.22 20.34
C GLN A 56 -4.87 1.37 19.37
N GLY A 57 -3.58 1.22 19.63
CA GLY A 57 -2.70 0.29 18.93
C GLY A 57 -1.54 -0.14 19.82
N SER A 58 -0.58 -0.84 19.23
CA SER A 58 0.65 -1.16 19.94
C SER A 58 1.44 0.10 20.32
N SER A 59 2.16 0.04 21.44
CA SER A 59 3.09 1.08 21.87
C SER A 59 4.28 1.29 20.90
N SER A 60 4.59 0.31 20.05
CA SER A 60 5.68 0.39 19.07
C SER A 60 5.22 0.82 17.67
N VAL A 61 3.98 1.26 17.52
CA VAL A 61 3.48 1.75 16.22
C VAL A 61 4.22 3.02 15.82
N GLY A 62 4.53 3.15 14.52
CA GLY A 62 5.08 4.36 13.95
C GLY A 62 4.03 5.45 13.82
N TRP A 63 2.91 5.12 13.16
CA TRP A 63 1.71 5.97 13.10
C TRP A 63 0.44 5.15 12.85
N LEU A 64 -0.70 5.69 13.27
CA LEU A 64 -2.04 5.15 13.07
C LEU A 64 -2.85 6.08 12.17
N GLY A 65 -3.68 5.50 11.31
CA GLY A 65 -4.61 6.21 10.45
C GLY A 65 -6.04 5.91 10.85
N PHE A 66 -6.86 6.95 10.89
CA PHE A 66 -8.30 6.89 11.07
C PHE A 66 -8.94 7.77 10.00
N GLY A 67 -10.00 7.31 9.35
CA GLY A 67 -10.72 8.15 8.39
C GLY A 67 -12.21 7.93 8.44
N VAL A 68 -12.98 8.98 8.16
CA VAL A 68 -14.44 8.90 8.00
C VAL A 68 -14.75 8.87 6.51
N GLY A 69 -15.34 7.78 6.03
CA GLY A 69 -15.64 7.58 4.61
C GLY A 69 -15.40 6.15 4.13
N THR A 70 -15.51 5.95 2.82
CA THR A 70 -15.44 4.63 2.19
C THR A 70 -14.11 4.35 1.48
N SER A 71 -13.33 5.37 1.17
CA SER A 71 -12.04 5.23 0.49
C SER A 71 -11.07 6.35 0.87
N MET A 72 -9.78 6.13 0.68
CA MET A 72 -8.73 7.13 0.92
C MET A 72 -8.98 8.44 0.14
N LEU A 73 -9.50 8.36 -1.10
CA LEU A 73 -9.73 9.53 -1.95
C LEU A 73 -10.94 10.38 -1.52
N THR A 74 -11.91 9.75 -0.87
CA THR A 74 -13.19 10.39 -0.52
C THR A 74 -13.35 10.63 0.98
N GLY A 75 -12.48 10.05 1.80
CA GLY A 75 -12.56 10.14 3.26
C GLY A 75 -11.92 11.40 3.84
N ASP A 76 -12.44 11.81 5.00
CA ASP A 76 -11.79 12.76 5.90
C ASP A 76 -10.74 12.01 6.71
N LEU A 77 -9.46 12.17 6.36
CA LEU A 77 -8.37 11.35 6.88
C LEU A 77 -7.69 12.04 8.05
N THR A 78 -7.37 11.27 9.07
CA THR A 78 -6.57 11.69 10.22
C THR A 78 -5.44 10.70 10.41
N VAL A 79 -4.21 11.21 10.41
CA VAL A 79 -3.01 10.45 10.75
C VAL A 79 -2.53 10.92 12.11
N MET A 80 -2.15 9.98 12.96
CA MET A 80 -1.76 10.27 14.34
C MET A 80 -0.57 9.44 14.78
N TRP A 81 0.29 10.02 15.61
CA TRP A 81 1.48 9.34 16.13
C TRP A 81 1.96 9.94 17.45
N ALA A 82 2.71 9.16 18.21
CA ALA A 82 3.41 9.60 19.41
C ALA A 82 4.81 10.10 19.06
N ASN A 83 5.16 11.29 19.53
CA ASN A 83 6.45 11.94 19.33
C ASN A 83 7.49 11.45 20.34
N SER A 84 8.78 11.71 20.07
CA SER A 84 9.86 11.33 20.99
C SER A 84 9.93 12.19 22.26
N ASP A 85 9.27 13.34 22.25
CA ASP A 85 9.16 14.29 23.37
C ASP A 85 7.92 14.04 24.25
N ASN A 86 7.28 12.86 24.13
CA ASN A 86 6.03 12.49 24.80
C ASN A 86 4.81 13.34 24.44
N THR A 87 4.87 14.11 23.36
CA THR A 87 3.70 14.75 22.76
C THR A 87 3.06 13.83 21.72
N TYR A 88 1.86 14.21 21.25
CA TYR A 88 1.12 13.45 20.24
C TYR A 88 0.68 14.39 19.14
N THR A 89 0.77 13.92 17.90
CA THR A 89 0.37 14.70 16.74
C THR A 89 -0.90 14.14 16.15
N LEU A 90 -1.86 15.03 15.88
CA LEU A 90 -3.00 14.77 15.02
C LEU A 90 -2.79 15.55 13.72
N SER A 91 -2.91 14.87 12.59
CA SER A 91 -2.73 15.43 11.25
C SER A 91 -3.96 15.12 10.42
N ARG A 92 -4.82 16.11 10.24
CA ARG A 92 -5.93 16.01 9.28
C ARG A 92 -5.39 16.17 7.87
N ARG A 93 -5.75 15.27 6.98
CA ARG A 93 -5.22 15.20 5.61
C ARG A 93 -6.32 14.84 4.62
N LYS A 94 -6.07 15.18 3.36
CA LYS A 94 -6.93 14.81 2.22
C LYS A 94 -6.09 14.23 1.09
N ALA A 95 -6.57 13.13 0.52
CA ALA A 95 -5.91 12.51 -0.62
C ALA A 95 -6.52 13.03 -1.93
N SER A 96 -5.67 13.43 -2.88
CA SER A 96 -6.07 13.75 -4.26
C SER A 96 -5.87 12.57 -5.21
N SER A 97 -5.06 11.60 -4.79
CA SER A 97 -4.80 10.34 -5.46
C SER A 97 -4.31 9.31 -4.43
N TYR A 98 -3.97 8.09 -4.84
CA TYR A 98 -3.38 7.08 -3.96
C TYR A 98 -1.89 7.35 -3.72
N VAL A 99 -1.62 8.54 -3.20
CA VAL A 99 -0.31 9.06 -2.81
C VAL A 99 -0.42 9.63 -1.40
N MET A 100 0.71 9.99 -0.77
CA MET A 100 0.70 10.59 0.57
C MET A 100 -0.32 11.74 0.68
N PRO A 101 -1.36 11.60 1.53
CA PRO A 101 -2.37 12.64 1.72
C PRO A 101 -1.74 13.95 2.20
N GLN A 102 -2.20 15.06 1.64
CA GLN A 102 -1.69 16.38 2.00
C GLN A 102 -2.46 16.93 3.20
N PRO A 103 -1.79 17.62 4.16
CA PRO A 103 -2.46 18.29 5.25
C PRO A 103 -3.51 19.29 4.76
N ILE A 104 -4.63 19.39 5.47
CA ILE A 104 -5.64 20.42 5.22
C ILE A 104 -5.41 21.64 6.12
N SER A 105 -5.98 22.78 5.78
CA SER A 105 -5.82 24.01 6.57
C SER A 105 -6.50 23.93 7.95
N ASN A 106 -7.70 23.33 8.02
CA ASN A 106 -8.48 23.25 9.24
C ASN A 106 -8.03 22.07 10.14
N GLN A 107 -6.89 22.21 10.81
CA GLN A 107 -6.41 21.20 11.78
C GLN A 107 -7.18 21.23 13.12
N THR A 108 -7.70 22.39 13.52
CA THR A 108 -8.28 22.64 14.85
C THR A 108 -9.67 22.03 15.06
N ALA A 109 -10.29 21.50 14.00
CA ALA A 109 -11.52 20.71 14.11
C ALA A 109 -11.34 19.43 14.94
N LEU A 110 -10.12 18.91 15.06
CA LEU A 110 -9.79 17.85 16.00
C LEU A 110 -9.11 18.44 17.23
N LYS A 111 -9.56 18.04 18.42
CA LYS A 111 -8.95 18.44 19.69
C LYS A 111 -8.48 17.20 20.42
N LEU A 112 -7.18 17.11 20.66
CA LEU A 112 -6.60 16.01 21.44
C LEU A 112 -7.16 16.04 22.87
N ASP A 113 -7.62 14.90 23.35
CA ASP A 113 -7.92 14.68 24.76
C ASP A 113 -6.67 14.19 25.46
N SER A 114 -5.97 15.12 26.11
CA SER A 114 -4.73 14.82 26.86
C SER A 114 -4.93 13.90 28.06
N THR A 115 -6.16 13.79 28.60
CA THR A 115 -6.44 12.95 29.77
C THR A 115 -6.68 11.49 29.38
N ALA A 116 -7.17 11.27 28.17
CA ALA A 116 -7.40 9.94 27.60
C ALA A 116 -6.35 9.54 26.56
N THR A 117 -5.29 10.32 26.36
CA THR A 117 -4.17 9.99 25.45
C THR A 117 -2.95 9.58 26.26
N GLY A 118 -2.33 8.46 25.89
CA GLY A 118 -1.16 7.96 26.59
C GLY A 118 -0.86 6.48 26.36
N LEU A 119 0.12 5.98 27.11
CA LEU A 119 0.33 4.54 27.27
C LEU A 119 -0.63 4.02 28.35
N ILE A 120 -1.70 3.35 27.93
CA ILE A 120 -2.74 2.81 28.82
C ILE A 120 -2.70 1.30 28.74
N SER A 121 -2.40 0.63 29.86
CA SER A 121 -2.26 -0.83 29.93
C SER A 121 -1.29 -1.41 28.89
N GLY A 122 -0.17 -0.73 28.65
CA GLY A 122 0.87 -1.15 27.68
C GLY A 122 0.51 -0.90 26.20
N LYS A 123 -0.58 -0.19 25.93
CA LYS A 123 -1.04 0.16 24.58
C LYS A 123 -0.93 1.66 24.35
N LEU A 124 -0.59 2.08 23.14
CA LEU A 124 -0.75 3.47 22.76
C LEU A 124 -2.24 3.75 22.54
N GLN A 125 -2.80 4.71 23.28
CA GLN A 125 -4.12 5.28 23.05
C GLN A 125 -3.96 6.76 22.65
N ILE A 126 -4.61 7.15 21.56
CA ILE A 126 -4.76 8.55 21.16
C ILE A 126 -6.26 8.84 21.10
N ALA A 127 -6.69 9.73 21.98
CA ALA A 127 -8.08 10.14 22.10
C ALA A 127 -8.24 11.60 21.66
N PHE A 128 -9.31 11.90 20.93
CA PHE A 128 -9.60 13.24 20.44
C PHE A 128 -11.08 13.44 20.18
N THR A 129 -11.50 14.69 20.10
CA THR A 129 -12.88 15.08 19.81
C THR A 129 -12.97 15.77 18.46
N ARG A 130 -14.14 15.66 17.82
CA ARG A 130 -14.49 16.39 16.59
C ARG A 130 -15.97 16.76 16.58
N PRO A 131 -16.39 17.83 15.88
CA PRO A 131 -17.80 18.03 15.55
C PRO A 131 -18.35 16.83 14.79
N GLN A 132 -19.59 16.43 15.07
CA GLN A 132 -20.23 15.32 14.37
C GLN A 132 -20.35 15.58 12.87
N VAL A 133 -20.59 16.84 12.50
CA VAL A 133 -20.70 17.29 11.11
C VAL A 133 -19.56 18.26 10.81
N LEU A 134 -18.76 17.92 9.80
CA LEU A 134 -17.74 18.77 9.20
C LEU A 134 -18.01 18.89 7.69
N SER A 135 -17.40 19.87 7.04
CA SER A 135 -17.43 20.02 5.58
C SER A 135 -16.92 18.78 4.84
N GLU A 136 -16.00 18.04 5.45
CA GLU A 136 -15.39 16.85 4.84
C GLU A 136 -16.17 15.57 5.11
N SER A 137 -16.85 15.46 6.26
CA SER A 137 -17.51 14.21 6.68
C SER A 137 -18.48 14.38 7.86
N SER A 138 -19.40 13.42 7.98
CA SER A 138 -20.36 13.33 9.08
C SER A 138 -20.30 11.98 9.78
N VAL A 139 -20.45 11.96 11.11
CA VAL A 139 -20.48 10.74 11.96
C VAL A 139 -21.80 10.62 12.73
N ASN A 140 -22.89 11.20 12.20
CA ASN A 140 -24.22 11.24 12.83
C ASN A 140 -25.22 10.27 12.15
N SER A 141 -24.74 9.11 11.67
CA SER A 141 -25.55 8.17 10.89
C SER A 141 -25.60 6.79 11.54
N GLU A 142 -26.68 6.04 11.25
CA GLU A 142 -26.90 4.67 11.76
C GLU A 142 -25.78 3.69 11.38
N ALA A 143 -25.15 3.87 10.23
CA ALA A 143 -24.00 3.07 9.82
C ALA A 143 -22.96 3.96 9.13
N THR A 144 -21.97 4.41 9.87
CA THR A 144 -20.86 5.22 9.31
C THR A 144 -19.72 4.30 8.89
N SER A 145 -19.23 4.50 7.67
CA SER A 145 -18.04 3.80 7.18
C SER A 145 -16.79 4.54 7.62
N PHE A 146 -15.82 3.77 8.07
CA PHE A 146 -14.54 4.27 8.54
C PHE A 146 -13.40 3.55 7.83
N LEU A 147 -12.23 4.19 7.87
CA LEU A 147 -10.98 3.71 7.36
C LEU A 147 -9.99 3.59 8.50
N TRP A 148 -9.11 2.61 8.41
CA TRP A 148 -8.03 2.41 9.35
C TRP A 148 -6.72 2.15 8.60
N ALA A 149 -5.61 2.58 9.16
CA ALA A 149 -4.29 2.29 8.64
C ALA A 149 -3.27 2.15 9.78
N PHE A 150 -2.24 1.36 9.55
CA PHE A 150 -1.16 1.10 10.50
C PHE A 150 0.17 1.17 9.78
N SER A 151 1.16 1.83 10.38
CA SER A 151 2.55 1.72 9.95
C SER A 151 3.48 1.57 11.13
N SER A 152 4.48 0.70 10.98
CA SER A 152 5.63 0.58 11.88
C SER A 152 6.64 1.72 11.72
N THR A 153 6.59 2.48 10.62
CA THR A 153 7.56 3.55 10.35
C THR A 153 7.12 4.87 10.97
N LYS A 154 7.87 5.37 11.95
CA LYS A 154 7.57 6.65 12.60
C LYS A 154 7.82 7.84 11.65
N PRO A 155 6.92 8.84 11.60
CA PRO A 155 7.17 10.08 10.86
C PRO A 155 8.42 10.81 11.37
N SER A 156 9.12 11.51 10.48
CA SER A 156 10.41 12.15 10.80
C SER A 156 10.30 13.41 11.67
N GLY A 157 9.10 13.98 11.82
CA GLY A 157 8.86 15.21 12.55
C GLY A 157 7.63 15.16 13.45
N THR A 158 7.52 16.15 14.33
CA THR A 158 6.41 16.29 15.29
C THR A 158 5.27 17.17 14.76
N SER A 159 5.50 17.91 13.68
CA SER A 159 4.49 18.78 13.06
C SER A 159 3.42 17.98 12.30
N TYR A 160 2.20 18.51 12.23
CA TYR A 160 1.08 17.88 11.53
C TYR A 160 1.35 17.69 10.02
N ASP A 161 2.26 18.48 9.43
CA ASP A 161 2.63 18.44 8.02
C ASP A 161 3.83 17.53 7.72
N ALA A 162 4.37 16.84 8.72
CA ALA A 162 5.49 15.91 8.54
C ALA A 162 5.18 14.85 7.46
N THR A 163 6.19 14.56 6.63
CA THR A 163 6.12 13.48 5.63
C THR A 163 5.91 12.15 6.35
N ILE A 164 4.94 11.38 5.85
CA ILE A 164 4.63 10.03 6.35
C ILE A 164 4.92 9.01 5.26
N GLN A 165 5.44 7.86 5.65
CA GLN A 165 5.57 6.73 4.75
C GLN A 165 4.21 6.08 4.53
N GLN A 166 4.08 5.30 3.44
CA GLN A 166 2.89 4.51 3.19
C GLN A 166 2.65 3.54 4.34
N HIS A 167 1.38 3.32 4.69
CA HIS A 167 1.01 2.36 5.72
C HIS A 167 1.44 0.94 5.33
N ASP A 168 1.76 0.13 6.32
CA ASP A 168 2.09 -1.28 6.16
C ASP A 168 0.80 -2.06 5.85
N THR A 169 -0.32 -1.69 6.49
CA THR A 169 -1.63 -2.27 6.24
C THR A 169 -2.74 -1.25 6.46
N SER A 170 -3.86 -1.45 5.77
CA SER A 170 -5.06 -0.62 5.90
C SER A 170 -6.32 -1.38 5.51
N GLY A 171 -7.47 -0.79 5.83
CA GLY A 171 -8.75 -1.32 5.41
C GLY A 171 -9.90 -0.40 5.79
N SER A 172 -11.11 -0.92 5.66
CA SER A 172 -12.34 -0.24 6.05
C SER A 172 -13.14 -1.08 7.03
N PHE A 173 -13.99 -0.40 7.80
CA PHE A 173 -14.92 -1.00 8.74
C PHE A 173 -16.18 -0.14 8.85
N LYS A 174 -17.22 -0.66 9.49
CA LYS A 174 -18.45 0.08 9.78
C LYS A 174 -18.75 0.01 11.26
N LEU A 175 -19.24 1.12 11.79
CA LEU A 175 -19.77 1.21 13.15
C LEU A 175 -21.22 1.64 13.10
N ASP A 176 -22.02 1.11 14.02
CA ASP A 176 -23.39 1.55 14.25
C ASP A 176 -23.44 2.45 15.48
N LEU A 177 -23.46 3.76 15.23
CA LEU A 177 -23.32 4.78 16.25
C LEU A 177 -24.60 5.06 17.04
N THR A 178 -25.69 4.32 16.78
CA THR A 178 -26.95 4.43 17.55
C THR A 178 -26.99 3.53 18.77
N LYS A 179 -26.02 2.63 18.90
CA LYS A 179 -25.93 1.70 20.03
C LYS A 179 -25.70 2.46 21.33
N SER A 180 -26.52 2.18 22.34
CA SER A 180 -26.35 2.74 23.69
C SER A 180 -25.01 2.30 24.29
N THR A 181 -24.20 3.26 24.74
CA THR A 181 -22.93 2.96 25.42
C THR A 181 -23.08 2.81 26.94
N THR A 182 -24.32 2.87 27.46
CA THR A 182 -24.62 2.84 28.89
C THR A 182 -24.13 1.53 29.51
N GLY A 183 -23.03 1.60 30.27
CA GLY A 183 -22.64 0.56 31.21
C GLY A 183 -21.80 -0.59 30.68
N THR A 184 -21.20 -0.51 29.49
CA THR A 184 -20.06 -1.39 29.21
C THR A 184 -18.84 -0.73 29.82
N ASN A 185 -18.59 -0.98 31.11
CA ASN A 185 -17.24 -0.99 31.65
C ASN A 185 -16.39 -1.63 30.57
N SER A 186 -15.45 -0.87 30.02
CA SER A 186 -14.49 -1.35 29.04
C SER A 186 -13.90 -2.62 29.63
N THR A 187 -14.46 -3.79 29.26
CA THR A 187 -13.76 -5.03 29.43
C THR A 187 -12.58 -4.81 28.51
N ASN A 188 -11.49 -4.36 29.14
CA ASN A 188 -10.13 -4.49 28.70
C ASN A 188 -9.96 -5.97 28.38
N THR A 189 -10.52 -6.40 27.25
CA THR A 189 -10.01 -7.55 26.55
C THR A 189 -8.57 -7.14 26.33
N THR A 190 -7.68 -7.87 26.98
CA THR A 190 -6.24 -7.80 26.82
C THR A 190 -5.93 -8.21 25.39
N GLN A 191 -6.37 -7.39 24.42
CA GLN A 191 -5.99 -7.50 23.03
C GLN A 191 -4.53 -7.11 22.99
N SER A 192 -3.66 -8.10 22.93
CA SER A 192 -2.26 -7.88 22.60
C SER A 192 -2.23 -7.47 21.14
N PHE A 193 -1.84 -6.23 20.87
CA PHE A 193 -1.53 -5.80 19.52
C PHE A 193 -0.14 -6.35 19.18
N ASP A 194 -0.10 -7.42 18.39
CA ASP A 194 1.15 -8.07 18.03
C ASP A 194 1.88 -7.27 16.95
N SER A 195 2.74 -6.35 17.36
CA SER A 195 3.62 -5.60 16.44
C SER A 195 4.71 -6.46 15.82
N SER A 196 4.97 -7.64 16.40
CA SER A 196 6.00 -8.56 15.91
C SER A 196 5.50 -9.47 14.77
N LYS A 197 4.19 -9.42 14.45
CA LYS A 197 3.57 -10.15 13.34
C LYS A 197 2.81 -9.23 12.40
N VAL A 198 3.47 -8.20 11.88
CA VAL A 198 3.01 -7.59 10.63
C VAL A 198 3.33 -8.59 9.51
N GLY A 199 2.42 -9.54 9.29
CA GLY A 199 2.45 -10.36 8.08
C GLY A 199 2.25 -9.47 6.85
N LEU A 200 2.73 -9.92 5.70
CA LEU A 200 2.52 -9.22 4.42
C LEU A 200 1.05 -8.84 4.27
N SER A 201 0.77 -7.56 4.01
CA SER A 201 -0.59 -7.12 3.69
C SER A 201 -1.04 -7.78 2.38
N ASP A 202 -2.34 -7.81 2.11
CA ASP A 202 -2.82 -8.33 0.82
C ASP A 202 -2.29 -7.49 -0.35
N TYR A 203 -2.04 -6.20 -0.11
CA TYR A 203 -1.35 -5.35 -1.07
C TYR A 203 0.08 -5.84 -1.32
N ASP A 204 0.86 -6.10 -0.27
CA ASP A 204 2.24 -6.58 -0.40
C ASP A 204 2.28 -7.93 -1.12
N LYS A 205 1.39 -8.86 -0.75
CA LYS A 205 1.27 -10.15 -1.44
C LYS A 205 1.04 -9.98 -2.94
N MET A 206 0.22 -9.01 -3.35
CA MET A 206 0.01 -8.71 -4.76
C MET A 206 1.26 -8.11 -5.42
N VAL A 207 1.97 -7.20 -4.73
CA VAL A 207 3.26 -6.64 -5.20
C VAL A 207 4.27 -7.76 -5.46
N TYR A 208 4.49 -8.61 -4.46
CA TYR A 208 5.44 -9.71 -4.56
C TYR A 208 5.02 -10.73 -5.62
N SER A 209 3.73 -11.04 -5.72
CA SER A 209 3.21 -11.94 -6.76
C SER A 209 3.44 -11.38 -8.16
N HIS A 210 3.16 -10.09 -8.37
CA HIS A 210 3.45 -9.40 -9.64
C HIS A 210 4.94 -9.49 -9.98
N ALA A 211 5.81 -9.14 -9.03
CA ALA A 211 7.25 -9.13 -9.22
C ALA A 211 7.80 -10.52 -9.58
N VAL A 212 7.40 -11.57 -8.86
CA VAL A 212 7.83 -12.96 -9.12
C VAL A 212 7.38 -13.45 -10.49
N VAL A 213 6.09 -13.26 -10.82
CA VAL A 213 5.52 -13.69 -12.11
C VAL A 213 6.21 -12.98 -13.27
N MET A 214 6.43 -11.66 -13.17
CA MET A 214 7.10 -10.88 -14.20
C MET A 214 8.58 -11.21 -14.32
N PHE A 215 9.27 -11.49 -13.21
CA PHE A 215 10.67 -11.95 -13.25
C PHE A 215 10.78 -13.29 -13.97
N VAL A 216 9.90 -14.26 -13.69
CA VAL A 216 9.91 -15.55 -14.40
C VAL A 216 9.65 -15.37 -15.90
N ALA A 217 8.67 -14.53 -16.27
CA ALA A 217 8.35 -14.27 -17.67
C ALA A 217 9.53 -13.63 -18.43
N TRP A 218 10.08 -12.55 -17.88
CA TRP A 218 11.04 -11.69 -18.57
C TRP A 218 12.51 -12.08 -18.37
N CYS A 219 12.88 -12.61 -17.20
CA CYS A 219 14.26 -12.95 -16.87
C CYS A 219 14.57 -14.45 -17.00
N ILE A 220 13.56 -15.31 -17.17
CA ILE A 220 13.78 -16.76 -17.32
C ILE A 220 13.23 -17.26 -18.67
N LEU A 221 11.92 -17.19 -18.88
CA LEU A 221 11.28 -17.82 -20.05
C LEU A 221 11.61 -17.11 -21.37
N THR A 222 11.56 -15.77 -21.39
CA THR A 222 11.84 -15.01 -22.61
C THR A 222 13.30 -15.16 -23.08
N PRO A 223 14.33 -15.03 -22.22
CA PRO A 223 15.72 -15.27 -22.60
C PRO A 223 15.92 -16.72 -23.07
N LEU A 224 15.33 -17.70 -22.39
CA LEU A 224 15.37 -19.10 -22.79
C LEU A 224 14.81 -19.30 -24.21
N ALA A 225 13.63 -18.74 -24.49
CA ALA A 225 13.01 -18.82 -25.82
C ALA A 225 13.89 -18.18 -26.91
N ILE A 226 14.54 -17.04 -26.61
CA ILE A 226 15.46 -16.36 -27.53
C ILE A 226 16.73 -17.20 -27.75
N PHE A 227 17.29 -17.80 -26.69
CA PHE A 227 18.47 -18.65 -26.79
C PHE A 227 18.18 -19.89 -27.64
N ILE A 228 17.02 -20.51 -27.49
CA ILE A 228 16.59 -21.64 -28.33
C ILE A 228 16.45 -21.21 -29.80
N ALA A 229 15.82 -20.07 -30.08
CA ALA A 229 15.66 -19.58 -31.45
C ALA A 229 16.99 -19.17 -32.14
N ARG A 230 18.00 -18.81 -31.34
CA ARG A 230 19.33 -18.43 -31.83
C ARG A 230 20.29 -19.62 -31.93
N PHE A 231 20.49 -20.35 -30.83
CA PHE A 231 21.53 -21.37 -30.68
C PHE A 231 21.00 -22.80 -30.85
N GLY A 232 19.68 -23.02 -30.70
CA GLY A 232 19.05 -24.34 -30.76
C GLY A 232 18.52 -24.74 -32.14
N ARG A 233 19.01 -24.13 -33.22
CA ARG A 233 18.45 -24.32 -34.58
C ARG A 233 18.65 -25.72 -35.17
N ASN A 234 19.58 -26.49 -34.60
CA ASN A 234 19.77 -27.91 -34.93
C ASN A 234 18.61 -28.80 -34.44
N LEU A 235 17.77 -28.31 -33.51
CA LEU A 235 16.59 -29.04 -33.04
C LEU A 235 15.46 -28.89 -34.07
N SER A 236 14.98 -29.99 -34.65
CA SER A 236 13.87 -29.96 -35.63
C SER A 236 12.58 -29.29 -35.10
N ARG A 237 12.40 -29.26 -33.78
CA ARG A 237 11.24 -28.66 -33.08
C ARG A 237 11.51 -27.25 -32.54
N TRP A 238 12.64 -26.60 -32.85
CA TRP A 238 13.03 -25.32 -32.24
C TRP A 238 11.95 -24.23 -32.38
N VAL A 239 11.29 -24.14 -33.55
CA VAL A 239 10.19 -23.18 -33.78
C VAL A 239 9.03 -23.47 -32.84
N ARG A 240 8.68 -24.75 -32.70
CA ARG A 240 7.59 -25.20 -31.83
C ARG A 240 7.87 -24.88 -30.38
N ILE A 241 9.09 -25.16 -29.93
CA ILE A 241 9.52 -24.86 -28.56
C ILE A 241 9.52 -23.35 -28.32
N HIS A 242 10.08 -22.57 -29.26
CA HIS A 242 10.12 -21.10 -29.15
C HIS A 242 8.71 -20.50 -29.03
N TYR A 243 7.79 -20.81 -29.96
CA TYR A 243 6.45 -20.24 -29.88
C TYR A 243 5.68 -20.77 -28.68
N SER A 244 5.87 -22.04 -28.27
CA SER A 244 5.17 -22.60 -27.10
C SER A 244 5.57 -21.88 -25.82
N ILE A 245 6.87 -21.65 -25.61
CA ILE A 245 7.35 -20.87 -24.46
C ILE A 245 6.83 -19.44 -24.52
N GLN A 246 6.84 -18.80 -25.70
CA GLN A 246 6.39 -17.41 -25.81
C GLN A 246 4.88 -17.24 -25.63
N VAL A 247 4.05 -18.15 -26.14
CA VAL A 247 2.59 -18.03 -26.07
C VAL A 247 2.06 -18.56 -24.74
N PHE A 248 2.39 -19.81 -24.38
CA PHE A 248 1.82 -20.47 -23.20
C PHE A 248 2.60 -20.24 -21.91
N GLY A 249 3.89 -19.91 -22.02
CA GLY A 249 4.73 -19.54 -20.88
C GLY A 249 4.71 -18.05 -20.64
N THR A 250 5.56 -17.32 -21.36
CA THR A 250 5.73 -15.87 -21.23
C THR A 250 4.40 -15.13 -21.41
N GLY A 251 3.63 -15.40 -22.47
CA GLY A 251 2.39 -14.70 -22.77
C GLY A 251 1.37 -14.80 -21.63
N THR A 252 1.13 -16.00 -21.12
CA THR A 252 0.23 -16.22 -19.98
C THR A 252 0.71 -15.53 -18.71
N LEU A 253 2.01 -15.61 -18.39
CA LEU A 253 2.56 -14.94 -17.21
C LEU A 253 2.54 -13.42 -17.34
N VAL A 254 2.79 -12.87 -18.54
CA VAL A 254 2.69 -11.43 -18.80
C VAL A 254 1.26 -10.94 -18.62
N VAL A 255 0.25 -11.70 -19.07
CA VAL A 255 -1.16 -11.38 -18.78
C VAL A 255 -1.44 -11.41 -17.29
N ALA A 256 -1.09 -12.51 -16.60
CA ALA A 256 -1.34 -12.66 -15.18
C ALA A 256 -0.66 -11.56 -14.34
N GLY A 257 0.62 -11.31 -14.59
CA GLY A 257 1.35 -10.25 -13.90
C GLY A 257 0.79 -8.87 -14.22
N PHE A 258 0.38 -8.60 -15.46
CA PHE A 258 -0.22 -7.31 -15.82
C PHE A 258 -1.55 -7.10 -15.08
N THR A 259 -2.39 -8.14 -15.01
CA THR A 259 -3.64 -8.10 -14.23
C THR A 259 -3.37 -7.84 -12.75
N LEU A 260 -2.38 -8.52 -12.15
CA LEU A 260 -1.98 -8.25 -10.77
C LEU A 260 -1.57 -6.79 -10.57
N GLY A 261 -0.70 -6.26 -11.44
CA GLY A 261 -0.26 -4.86 -11.38
C GLY A 261 -1.39 -3.85 -11.60
N TYR A 262 -2.34 -4.17 -12.49
CA TYR A 262 -3.54 -3.37 -12.71
C TYR A 262 -4.40 -3.29 -11.44
N ILE A 263 -4.76 -4.43 -10.83
CA ILE A 263 -5.60 -4.45 -9.61
C ILE A 263 -4.86 -3.78 -8.44
N GLN A 264 -3.57 -4.08 -8.30
CA GLN A 264 -2.70 -3.52 -7.26
C GLN A 264 -2.63 -1.99 -7.33
N SER A 265 -2.64 -1.40 -8.53
CA SER A 265 -2.57 0.05 -8.67
C SER A 265 -3.81 0.80 -8.14
N ARG A 266 -4.90 0.08 -7.80
CA ARG A 266 -6.10 0.61 -7.13
C ARG A 266 -6.71 1.87 -7.79
N GLY A 267 -6.53 2.07 -9.09
CA GLY A 267 -7.00 3.25 -9.82
C GLY A 267 -5.94 4.32 -10.08
N SER A 268 -4.74 4.18 -9.51
CA SER A 268 -3.56 5.00 -9.82
C SER A 268 -2.79 4.43 -11.01
N HIS A 269 -3.45 4.42 -12.18
CA HIS A 269 -2.87 3.89 -13.41
C HIS A 269 -2.01 4.94 -14.12
N LEU A 270 -0.91 4.50 -14.73
CA LEU A 270 -0.03 5.31 -15.60
C LEU A 270 0.56 6.57 -14.93
N LYS A 271 0.84 6.49 -13.62
CA LYS A 271 1.45 7.58 -12.84
C LYS A 271 2.96 7.46 -12.70
N THR A 272 3.51 6.26 -12.84
CA THR A 272 4.96 6.03 -12.72
C THR A 272 5.58 5.62 -14.05
N ASN A 273 6.88 5.85 -14.19
CA ASN A 273 7.64 5.43 -15.37
C ASN A 273 7.57 3.90 -15.57
N HIS A 274 7.60 3.12 -14.48
CA HIS A 274 7.43 1.67 -14.52
C HIS A 274 6.10 1.26 -15.17
N GLN A 275 4.99 1.92 -14.78
CA GLN A 275 3.67 1.64 -15.33
C GLN A 275 3.57 2.01 -16.81
N ILE A 276 4.05 3.20 -17.19
CA ILE A 276 3.99 3.69 -18.58
C ILE A 276 4.80 2.77 -19.51
N VAL A 277 6.05 2.49 -19.16
CA VAL A 277 6.92 1.61 -19.95
C VAL A 277 6.38 0.17 -19.94
N GLY A 278 5.83 -0.29 -18.81
CA GLY A 278 5.22 -1.62 -18.68
C GLY A 278 4.05 -1.85 -19.63
N VAL A 279 3.15 -0.87 -19.76
CA VAL A 279 2.03 -0.94 -20.72
C VAL A 279 2.53 -0.97 -22.16
N ALA A 280 3.56 -0.17 -22.48
CA ALA A 280 4.15 -0.19 -23.82
C ALA A 280 4.77 -1.56 -24.16
N ILE A 281 5.50 -2.17 -23.22
CA ILE A 281 6.08 -3.52 -23.37
C ILE A 281 4.99 -4.58 -23.49
N PHE A 282 3.93 -4.47 -22.68
CA PHE A 282 2.78 -5.38 -22.74
C PHE A 282 2.18 -5.40 -24.14
N ILE A 283 1.83 -4.22 -24.69
CA ILE A 283 1.30 -4.09 -26.06
C ILE A 283 2.30 -4.61 -27.10
N ALA A 284 3.57 -4.22 -26.99
CA ALA A 284 4.63 -4.66 -27.91
C ALA A 284 4.81 -6.19 -27.93
N THR A 285 4.58 -6.87 -26.80
CA THR A 285 4.64 -8.33 -26.70
C THR A 285 3.58 -9.00 -27.55
N PHE A 286 2.33 -8.52 -27.50
CA PHE A 286 1.26 -9.05 -28.34
C PHE A 286 1.50 -8.79 -29.83
N LEU A 287 2.01 -7.60 -30.18
CA LEU A 287 2.41 -7.29 -31.55
C LEU A 287 3.50 -8.24 -32.04
N GLN A 288 4.49 -8.56 -31.19
CA GLN A 288 5.57 -9.49 -31.52
C GLN A 288 5.09 -10.94 -31.66
N ILE A 289 4.17 -11.40 -30.79
CA ILE A 289 3.53 -12.72 -30.89
C ILE A 289 2.72 -12.82 -32.19
N PHE A 290 1.91 -11.80 -32.48
CA PHE A 290 1.12 -11.73 -33.71
C PHE A 290 1.99 -11.72 -34.97
N LEU A 291 3.09 -10.96 -34.95
CA LEU A 291 4.06 -10.97 -36.03
C LEU A 291 4.71 -12.36 -36.20
N GLY A 292 4.99 -13.06 -35.10
CA GLY A 292 5.47 -14.44 -35.10
C GLY A 292 4.47 -15.41 -35.74
N TYR A 293 3.19 -15.27 -35.41
CA TYR A 293 2.09 -16.03 -36.01
C TYR A 293 2.01 -15.81 -37.53
N ILE A 294 2.04 -14.55 -37.99
CA ILE A 294 2.05 -14.21 -39.43
C ILE A 294 3.27 -14.84 -40.13
N ILE A 295 4.46 -14.76 -39.53
CA ILE A 295 5.67 -15.35 -40.12
C ILE A 295 5.53 -16.87 -40.28
N HIS A 296 4.95 -17.55 -39.29
CA HIS A 296 4.73 -18.98 -39.33
C HIS A 296 3.66 -19.37 -40.38
N HIS A 297 2.55 -18.64 -40.43
CA HIS A 297 1.45 -18.93 -41.36
C HIS A 297 1.83 -18.64 -42.82
N LEU A 298 2.60 -17.58 -43.07
CA LEU A 298 3.11 -17.21 -44.39
C LEU A 298 4.48 -17.84 -44.70
N PHE A 299 4.81 -18.97 -44.08
CA PHE A 299 6.07 -19.65 -44.32
C PHE A 299 6.07 -20.28 -45.72
N ASN A 300 7.07 -19.92 -46.53
CA ASN A 300 7.32 -20.53 -47.83
C ASN A 300 8.72 -21.17 -47.82
N PRO A 301 8.83 -22.50 -47.99
CA PRO A 301 10.13 -23.18 -48.03
C PRO A 301 10.96 -22.78 -49.26
N ASN A 302 10.32 -22.42 -50.37
CA ASN A 302 10.97 -22.08 -51.65
C ASN A 302 11.34 -20.60 -51.78
N ARG A 303 11.36 -19.86 -50.66
CA ARG A 303 11.68 -18.42 -50.68
C ARG A 303 13.16 -18.18 -51.02
N THR A 304 13.43 -17.23 -51.90
CA THR A 304 14.80 -16.85 -52.31
C THR A 304 15.43 -15.80 -51.41
N HIS A 305 14.62 -15.06 -50.64
CA HIS A 305 15.09 -14.02 -49.72
C HIS A 305 14.28 -14.01 -48.41
N ARG A 306 14.83 -13.38 -47.38
CA ARG A 306 14.16 -13.21 -46.08
C ARG A 306 13.18 -12.01 -46.15
N PRO A 307 11.87 -12.21 -45.96
CA PRO A 307 10.90 -11.12 -45.98
C PRO A 307 11.15 -10.09 -44.86
N VAL A 308 10.76 -8.84 -45.09
CA VAL A 308 10.91 -7.73 -44.12
C VAL A 308 10.32 -8.07 -42.74
N ARG A 309 9.14 -8.72 -42.70
CA ARG A 309 8.51 -9.18 -41.45
C ARG A 309 9.46 -10.01 -40.56
N ASN A 310 10.30 -10.86 -41.15
CA ASN A 310 11.26 -11.69 -40.42
C ASN A 310 12.44 -10.88 -39.87
N TRP A 311 12.79 -9.76 -40.51
CA TRP A 311 13.79 -8.83 -39.98
C TRP A 311 13.23 -8.01 -38.83
N VAL A 312 12.02 -7.47 -38.98
CA VAL A 312 11.30 -6.76 -37.92
C VAL A 312 11.20 -7.64 -36.68
N HIS A 313 10.71 -8.88 -36.81
CA HIS A 313 10.59 -9.80 -35.67
C HIS A 313 11.94 -10.11 -35.00
N ARG A 314 13.02 -10.21 -35.78
CA ARG A 314 14.36 -10.53 -35.27
C ARG A 314 14.96 -9.42 -34.42
N PHE A 315 14.66 -8.15 -34.74
CA PHE A 315 15.18 -7.01 -33.99
C PHE A 315 14.21 -6.52 -32.91
N PHE A 316 12.91 -6.53 -33.20
CA PHE A 316 11.89 -6.06 -32.27
C PHE A 316 11.78 -6.95 -31.03
N GLY A 317 11.90 -8.28 -31.16
CA GLY A 317 11.85 -9.19 -30.00
C GLY A 317 12.92 -8.91 -28.95
N PRO A 318 14.23 -8.92 -29.30
CA PRO A 318 15.29 -8.56 -28.36
C PRO A 318 15.19 -7.12 -27.84
N LEU A 319 14.70 -6.18 -28.64
CA LEU A 319 14.46 -4.81 -28.18
C LEU A 319 13.42 -4.78 -27.04
N ILE A 320 12.31 -5.51 -27.17
CA ILE A 320 11.30 -5.63 -26.10
C ILE A 320 11.94 -6.22 -24.84
N LEU A 321 12.79 -7.26 -24.97
CA LEU A 321 13.47 -7.85 -23.82
C LEU A 321 14.39 -6.84 -23.11
N ILE A 322 15.16 -6.05 -23.87
CA ILE A 322 16.02 -5.01 -23.30
C ILE A 322 15.19 -3.97 -22.57
N LEU A 323 14.07 -3.52 -23.16
CA LEU A 323 13.15 -2.58 -22.51
C LEU A 323 12.56 -3.17 -21.22
N ALA A 324 12.21 -4.46 -21.21
CA ALA A 324 11.76 -5.15 -20.00
C ALA A 324 12.84 -5.19 -18.92
N PHE A 325 14.10 -5.41 -19.28
CA PHE A 325 15.20 -5.36 -18.32
C PHE A 325 15.43 -3.96 -17.73
N VAL A 326 15.24 -2.90 -18.52
CA VAL A 326 15.31 -1.52 -18.02
C VAL A 326 14.08 -1.17 -17.16
N GLN A 327 12.92 -1.72 -17.48
CA GLN A 327 11.65 -1.41 -16.80
C GLN A 327 11.55 -2.04 -15.39
N ILE A 328 12.17 -3.20 -15.16
CA ILE A 328 12.11 -3.91 -13.87
C ILE A 328 12.71 -3.07 -12.72
N PRO A 329 13.93 -2.49 -12.83
CA PRO A 329 14.49 -1.62 -11.79
C PRO A 329 13.67 -0.37 -11.49
N LEU A 330 12.86 0.13 -12.44
CA LEU A 330 11.94 1.23 -12.17
C LEU A 330 10.87 0.81 -11.15
N GLY A 331 10.38 -0.43 -11.25
CA GLY A 331 9.44 -0.99 -10.28
C GLY A 331 10.08 -1.16 -8.90
N PHE A 332 11.33 -1.60 -8.84
CA PHE A 332 12.06 -1.67 -7.56
C PHE A 332 12.18 -0.28 -6.90
N GLY A 333 12.36 0.77 -7.70
CA GLY A 333 12.41 2.15 -7.23
C GLY A 333 11.06 2.64 -6.71
N ASP A 334 9.97 2.35 -7.43
CA ASP A 334 8.61 2.68 -7.00
C ASP A 334 8.26 2.04 -5.64
N TYR A 335 8.85 0.87 -5.33
CA TYR A 335 8.65 0.14 -4.07
C TYR A 335 9.79 0.30 -3.05
N ASN A 336 10.78 1.17 -3.31
CA ASN A 336 11.95 1.37 -2.46
C ASN A 336 12.61 0.05 -1.99
N CYS A 337 12.76 -0.91 -2.91
CA CYS A 337 13.33 -2.21 -2.56
C CYS A 337 14.76 -2.10 -2.03
N ASP A 338 15.13 -3.01 -1.13
CA ASP A 338 16.49 -3.09 -0.61
C ASP A 338 17.53 -3.28 -1.70
N MET A 339 18.73 -2.75 -1.47
CA MET A 339 19.89 -2.88 -2.36
C MET A 339 20.19 -4.35 -2.71
N ALA A 340 19.90 -5.29 -1.81
CA ALA A 340 20.07 -6.72 -2.06
C ALA A 340 19.28 -7.23 -3.28
N VAL A 341 18.07 -6.71 -3.51
CA VAL A 341 17.22 -7.08 -4.65
C VAL A 341 17.86 -6.61 -5.95
N TYR A 342 18.39 -5.39 -5.98
CA TYR A 342 19.12 -4.85 -7.12
C TYR A 342 20.37 -5.68 -7.43
N ILE A 343 21.16 -6.05 -6.41
CA ILE A 343 22.36 -6.87 -6.58
C ILE A 343 22.01 -8.23 -7.19
N PHE A 344 21.01 -8.91 -6.63
CA PHE A 344 20.54 -10.19 -7.15
C PHE A 344 20.11 -10.07 -8.62
N TYR A 345 19.31 -9.05 -8.93
CA TYR A 345 18.81 -8.81 -10.28
C TYR A 345 19.93 -8.59 -11.30
N TYR A 346 20.88 -7.69 -11.00
CA TYR A 346 21.99 -7.40 -11.92
C TYR A 346 23.01 -8.54 -12.00
N ALA A 347 23.22 -9.30 -10.93
CA ALA A 347 24.02 -10.52 -10.98
C ALA A 347 23.39 -11.56 -11.92
N TRP A 348 22.06 -11.72 -11.86
CA TRP A 348 21.32 -12.59 -12.78
C TRP A 348 21.43 -12.13 -14.24
N LEU A 349 21.29 -10.82 -14.51
CA LEU A 349 21.50 -10.28 -15.87
C LEU A 349 22.93 -10.50 -16.36
N GLY A 350 23.92 -10.33 -15.48
CA GLY A 350 25.33 -10.63 -15.78
C GLY A 350 25.53 -12.09 -16.16
N LEU A 351 24.91 -13.02 -15.44
CA LEU A 351 24.91 -14.44 -15.75
C LEU A 351 24.27 -14.73 -17.13
N LEU A 352 23.11 -14.15 -17.43
CA LEU A 352 22.47 -14.29 -18.75
C LEU A 352 23.38 -13.77 -19.87
N GLY A 353 24.03 -12.62 -19.65
CA GLY A 353 25.00 -12.05 -20.59
C GLY A 353 26.21 -12.96 -20.82
N LEU A 354 26.77 -13.51 -19.75
CA LEU A 354 27.88 -14.47 -19.82
C LEU A 354 27.49 -15.73 -20.60
N ILE A 355 26.33 -16.32 -20.29
CA ILE A 355 25.82 -17.51 -21.01
C ILE A 355 25.67 -17.19 -22.51
N PHE A 356 25.11 -16.03 -22.84
CA PHE A 356 24.94 -15.63 -24.23
C PHE A 356 26.26 -15.46 -24.98
N ILE A 357 27.28 -14.88 -24.34
CA ILE A 357 28.63 -14.73 -24.90
C ILE A 357 29.26 -16.12 -25.12
N VAL A 358 29.23 -16.98 -24.11
CA VAL A 358 29.78 -18.35 -24.21
C VAL A 358 29.11 -19.14 -25.32
N LEU A 359 27.78 -19.10 -25.42
CA LEU A 359 27.03 -19.78 -26.49
C LEU A 359 27.34 -19.20 -27.87
N THR A 360 27.55 -17.88 -27.98
CA THR A 360 27.95 -17.23 -29.23
C THR A 360 29.34 -17.66 -29.66
N ILE A 361 30.31 -17.67 -28.74
CA ILE A 361 31.68 -18.14 -29.01
C ILE A 361 31.64 -19.60 -29.46
N ARG A 362 30.94 -20.46 -28.71
CA ARG A 362 30.79 -21.88 -29.05
C ARG A 362 30.19 -22.08 -30.46
N GLN A 363 29.14 -21.35 -30.80
CA GLN A 363 28.51 -21.45 -32.12
C GLN A 363 29.51 -21.08 -33.23
N PHE A 364 30.26 -19.99 -33.07
CA PHE A 364 31.28 -19.55 -34.03
C PHE A 364 32.39 -20.60 -34.23
N TRP A 365 32.85 -21.24 -33.15
CA TRP A 365 33.85 -22.31 -33.23
C TRP A 365 33.35 -23.53 -34.00
N ILE A 366 32.09 -23.93 -33.78
CA ILE A 366 31.48 -25.06 -34.49
C ILE A 366 31.41 -24.76 -35.99
N GLU A 367 30.89 -23.58 -36.36
CA GLU A 367 30.75 -23.15 -37.75
C GLU A 367 32.10 -23.10 -38.47
N ARG A 368 33.15 -22.59 -37.81
CA ARG A 368 34.51 -22.56 -38.37
C ARG A 368 35.09 -23.95 -38.62
N ASN A 369 34.86 -24.89 -37.71
CA ASN A 369 35.43 -26.23 -37.82
C ASN A 369 34.69 -27.09 -38.86
N SER A 370 33.37 -26.93 -39.03
CA SER A 370 32.62 -27.61 -40.09
C SER A 370 33.07 -27.19 -41.49
N THR A 371 33.38 -25.91 -41.70
CA THR A 371 33.89 -25.44 -43.00
C THR A 371 35.25 -26.04 -43.34
N LYS A 372 36.09 -26.31 -42.33
CA LYS A 372 37.40 -26.95 -42.54
C LYS A 372 37.26 -28.42 -42.94
N SER A 373 36.33 -29.16 -42.35
CA SER A 373 36.14 -30.59 -42.66
C SER A 373 35.49 -30.85 -44.02
N GLU A 374 34.85 -29.87 -44.66
CA GLU A 374 34.29 -29.99 -46.02
C GLU A 374 35.32 -29.65 -47.12
N MET A 375 36.48 -29.08 -46.77
CA MET A 375 37.55 -28.71 -47.72
C MET A 375 38.67 -29.76 -47.83
N PHE A 376 38.60 -30.84 -47.04
CA PHE A 376 39.48 -32.01 -47.08
C PHE A 376 38.62 -33.26 -47.28
#